data_AF-A0A4P7X2Z8-F1
#
_entry.id   AF-A0A4P7X2Z8-F1
#
_cell.length_a   1.000
_cell.length_b   1.000
_cell.length_c   1.000
_cell.angle_alpha   90.00
_cell.angle_beta   90.00
_cell.angle_gamma   90.00
#
_symmetry.space_group_name_H-M   'P 1'
#
loop_
_entity.id
_entity.type
_entity.pdbx_description
1 polymer ?
#
loop_
_entity_poly.entity_id
_entity_poly.type
_entity_poly.pdbx_seq_one_letter_code
_entity_poly.pdbx_strand_id
1 'polypeptide(L)'
;MSSKKAEKVEDNYLMDALKIDKDTLKSLKKKLAKIEPRSERGVETLFRLLSKNQCTLNTMIDRKSNILISINALILSLIIGTVMSQLAADPHLIFPVVMILMTNLISITYAIFATRPELVHGDKGTRNLMFYGNFQDMEEAEYVDSIT
;
A
#
# COMPACT_ATOMS: atom_id res chain seq x y z
N MET A 1 -7.56 10.51 45.35
CA MET A 1 -6.43 9.54 45.29
C MET A 1 -6.44 8.63 44.05
N SER A 2 -7.45 8.67 43.17
CA SER A 2 -7.55 7.75 42.02
C SER A 2 -6.73 8.18 40.77
N SER A 3 -6.67 9.47 40.41
CA SER A 3 -6.06 9.89 39.13
C SER A 3 -4.53 9.71 39.04
N LYS A 4 -3.79 9.91 40.13
CA LYS A 4 -2.32 9.70 40.17
C LYS A 4 -1.89 8.25 40.01
N LYS A 5 -2.78 7.29 40.29
CA LYS A 5 -2.52 5.86 40.06
C LYS A 5 -2.71 5.51 38.58
N ALA A 6 -3.77 6.03 37.95
CA ALA A 6 -4.05 5.81 36.53
C ALA A 6 -2.94 6.37 35.61
N GLU A 7 -2.50 7.61 35.85
CA GLU A 7 -1.40 8.24 35.10
C GLU A 7 -0.09 7.43 35.16
N LYS A 8 0.16 6.77 36.30
CA LYS A 8 1.35 5.94 36.51
C LYS A 8 1.29 4.61 35.76
N VAL A 9 0.07 4.08 35.57
CA VAL A 9 -0.16 2.84 34.83
C VAL A 9 -0.05 3.11 33.32
N GLU A 10 -0.62 4.22 32.84
CA GLU A 10 -0.43 4.67 31.45
C GLU A 10 1.04 4.96 31.13
N ASP A 11 1.77 5.64 32.02
CA ASP A 11 3.18 5.94 31.79
C ASP A 11 4.04 4.67 31.72
N ASN A 12 3.72 3.67 32.54
CA ASN A 12 4.39 2.37 32.48
C ASN A 12 4.03 1.60 31.19
N TYR A 13 2.78 1.65 30.73
CA TYR A 13 2.36 1.05 29.46
C TYR A 13 3.06 1.70 28.26
N LEU A 14 3.15 3.03 28.24
CA LEU A 14 3.84 3.79 27.18
C LEU A 14 5.36 3.54 27.18
N MET A 15 5.99 3.40 28.34
CA MET A 15 7.42 3.05 28.43
C MET A 15 7.71 1.66 27.85
N ASP A 16 6.83 0.69 28.09
CA ASP A 16 6.99 -0.69 27.60
C ASP A 16 6.70 -0.82 26.10
N ALA A 17 5.61 -0.21 25.63
CA ALA A 17 5.20 -0.25 24.22
C ALA A 17 6.21 0.45 23.29
N LEU A 18 6.81 1.56 23.74
CA LEU A 18 7.74 2.35 22.94
C LEU A 18 9.22 2.07 23.27
N LYS A 19 9.52 1.27 24.30
CA LYS A 19 10.87 0.97 24.80
C LYS A 19 11.71 2.22 25.07
N ILE A 20 11.15 3.21 25.75
CA ILE A 20 11.84 4.47 26.04
C ILE A 20 11.96 4.73 27.55
N ASP A 21 13.02 5.45 27.91
CA ASP A 21 13.34 5.79 29.30
C ASP A 21 12.38 6.85 29.90
N LYS A 22 12.37 6.97 31.22
CA LYS A 22 11.43 7.84 31.94
C LYS A 22 11.68 9.33 31.67
N ASP A 23 12.94 9.70 31.46
CA ASP A 23 13.35 11.07 31.15
C ASP A 23 12.99 11.48 29.72
N THR A 24 13.07 10.56 28.76
CA THR A 24 12.63 10.81 27.38
C THR A 24 11.10 10.93 27.32
N LEU A 25 10.35 10.10 28.06
CA LEU A 25 8.89 10.20 28.17
C LEU A 25 8.46 11.56 28.74
N LYS A 26 9.10 12.04 29.82
CA LYS A 26 8.83 13.38 30.37
C LYS A 26 9.15 14.50 29.37
N SER A 27 10.24 14.37 28.62
CA SER A 27 10.61 15.35 27.60
C SER A 27 9.61 15.38 26.44
N LEU A 28 9.08 14.21 26.03
CA LEU A 28 8.06 14.05 25.01
C LEU A 28 6.73 14.64 25.47
N LYS A 29 6.27 14.33 26.69
CA LYS A 29 5.06 14.93 27.28
C LYS A 29 5.16 16.45 27.35
N LYS A 30 6.32 17.00 27.72
CA LYS A 30 6.54 18.45 27.80
C LYS A 30 6.60 19.12 26.42
N LYS A 31 7.10 18.42 25.39
CA LYS A 31 7.05 18.86 23.99
C LYS A 31 5.62 18.79 23.44
N LEU A 32 4.88 17.72 23.71
CA LEU A 32 3.49 17.52 23.33
C LEU A 32 2.55 18.52 24.01
N ALA A 33 2.76 18.82 25.29
CA ALA A 33 2.00 19.86 26.01
C ALA A 33 2.32 21.29 25.54
N LYS A 34 3.45 21.49 24.86
CA LYS A 34 3.80 22.76 24.18
C LYS A 34 3.26 22.85 22.76
N ILE A 35 2.83 21.72 22.19
CA ILE A 35 2.12 21.71 20.92
C ILE A 35 0.68 22.10 21.25
N GLU A 36 0.31 23.32 20.86
CA GLU A 36 -1.04 23.89 20.98
C GLU A 36 -2.11 22.90 20.48
N PRO A 37 -3.38 22.99 20.94
CA PRO A 37 -4.42 22.03 20.60
C PRO A 37 -4.47 21.90 19.09
N ARG A 38 -4.23 20.67 18.59
CA ARG A 38 -4.26 20.25 17.17
C ARG A 38 -4.66 21.39 16.24
N SER A 39 -3.68 22.08 15.65
CA SER A 39 -4.04 23.13 14.69
C SER A 39 -4.90 22.49 13.60
N GLU A 40 -6.12 23.00 13.39
CA GLU A 40 -7.04 22.48 12.38
C GLU A 40 -6.35 22.39 11.01
N ARG A 41 -5.44 23.34 10.76
CA ARG A 41 -4.54 23.38 9.60
C ARG A 41 -3.57 22.19 9.50
N GLY A 42 -3.07 21.69 10.64
CA GLY A 42 -2.21 20.51 10.67
C GLY A 42 -2.96 19.24 10.28
N VAL A 43 -4.20 19.09 10.76
CA VAL A 43 -5.09 17.99 10.38
C VAL A 43 -5.47 18.07 8.90
N GLU A 44 -5.84 19.25 8.42
CA GLU A 44 -6.15 19.52 7.01
C GLU A 44 -4.96 19.20 6.10
N THR A 45 -3.75 19.64 6.48
CA THR A 45 -2.53 19.39 5.70
C THR A 45 -2.19 17.90 5.68
N LEU A 46 -2.32 17.21 6.81
CA LEU A 46 -2.08 15.79 6.91
C LEU A 46 -3.06 14.99 6.03
N PHE A 47 -4.35 15.30 6.08
CA PHE A 47 -5.36 14.65 5.26
C PHE A 47 -5.12 14.88 3.75
N ARG A 48 -4.76 16.12 3.38
CA ARG A 48 -4.42 16.47 2.00
C ARG A 48 -3.17 15.75 1.50
N LEU A 49 -2.12 15.69 2.32
CA LEU A 49 -0.86 15.04 1.97
C LEU A 49 -1.05 13.53 1.80
N LEU A 50 -1.81 12.93 2.72
CA LEU A 50 -2.09 11.50 2.72
C LEU A 50 -2.93 11.09 1.51
N SER A 51 -4.03 11.81 1.24
CA SER A 51 -4.88 11.58 0.06
C SER A 51 -4.06 11.70 -1.23
N LYS A 52 -3.22 12.74 -1.33
CA LYS A 52 -2.33 12.93 -2.48
C LYS A 52 -1.31 11.79 -2.60
N ASN A 53 -0.77 11.32 -1.48
CA ASN A 53 0.19 10.22 -1.46
C ASN A 53 -0.41 8.90 -1.94
N GLN A 54 -1.62 8.54 -1.46
CA GLN A 54 -2.32 7.33 -1.89
C GLN A 54 -2.65 7.37 -3.39
N CYS A 55 -3.15 8.50 -3.89
CA CYS A 55 -3.37 8.69 -5.33
C CYS A 55 -2.06 8.54 -6.12
N THR A 56 -0.97 9.14 -5.65
CA THR A 56 0.35 9.02 -6.28
C THR A 56 0.84 7.56 -6.28
N LEU A 57 0.64 6.81 -5.19
CA LEU A 57 1.00 5.40 -5.11
C LEU A 57 0.23 4.56 -6.14
N ASN A 58 -1.08 4.73 -6.25
CA ASN A 58 -1.89 4.07 -7.27
C ASN A 58 -1.40 4.40 -8.68
N THR A 59 -1.12 5.68 -8.96
CA THR A 59 -0.60 6.07 -10.29
C THR A 59 0.78 5.47 -10.60
N MET A 60 1.61 5.21 -9.58
CA MET A 60 2.90 4.51 -9.77
C MET A 60 2.68 3.03 -10.09
N ILE A 61 1.71 2.37 -9.45
CA ILE A 61 1.33 0.98 -9.73
C ILE A 61 0.81 0.85 -11.16
N ASP A 62 -0.08 1.76 -11.57
CA ASP A 62 -0.62 1.80 -12.93
C ASP A 62 0.48 2.00 -13.97
N ARG A 63 1.43 2.91 -13.71
CA ARG A 63 2.58 3.14 -14.59
C ARG A 63 3.45 1.89 -14.76
N LYS A 64 3.78 1.20 -13.65
CA LYS A 64 4.61 -0.02 -13.70
C LYS A 64 3.92 -1.10 -14.52
N SER A 65 2.63 -1.27 -14.34
CA SER A 65 1.85 -2.28 -15.04
C SER A 65 1.64 -1.95 -16.52
N ASN A 66 1.42 -0.68 -16.86
CA ASN A 66 1.32 -0.23 -18.24
C ASN A 66 2.61 -0.50 -19.02
N ILE A 67 3.78 -0.27 -18.40
CA ILE A 67 5.08 -0.64 -19.00
C ILE A 67 5.16 -2.16 -19.23
N LEU A 68 4.74 -2.97 -18.24
CA LEU A 68 4.83 -4.43 -18.33
C LEU A 68 3.89 -5.01 -19.41
N ILE A 69 2.68 -4.47 -19.54
CA ILE A 69 1.74 -4.80 -20.63
C ILE A 69 2.31 -4.37 -21.99
N SER A 70 2.84 -3.16 -22.09
CA SER A 70 3.39 -2.61 -23.34
C SER A 70 4.56 -3.43 -23.88
N ILE A 71 5.47 -3.87 -23.01
CA ILE A 71 6.61 -4.73 -23.40
C ILE A 71 6.11 -6.10 -23.89
N ASN A 72 5.15 -6.71 -23.18
CA ASN A 72 4.58 -7.99 -23.61
C ASN A 72 3.86 -7.88 -24.97
N ALA A 73 3.18 -6.76 -25.23
CA ALA A 73 2.54 -6.48 -26.52
C ALA A 73 3.56 -6.29 -27.65
N LEU A 74 4.70 -5.64 -27.37
CA LEU A 74 5.81 -5.51 -28.32
C LEU A 74 6.40 -6.88 -28.68
N ILE A 75 6.65 -7.71 -27.67
CA ILE A 75 7.13 -9.09 -27.86
C ILE A 75 6.16 -9.89 -28.74
N LEU A 76 4.84 -9.77 -28.49
CA LEU A 76 3.81 -10.46 -29.27
C LEU A 76 3.81 -10.00 -30.74
N SER A 77 3.95 -8.69 -30.98
CA SER A 77 4.06 -8.12 -32.33
C SER A 77 5.26 -8.68 -33.10
N LEU A 78 6.43 -8.76 -32.45
CA LEU A 78 7.63 -9.34 -33.05
C LEU A 78 7.49 -10.83 -33.34
N ILE A 79 6.87 -11.59 -32.43
CA ILE A 79 6.57 -13.02 -32.63
C ILE A 79 5.69 -13.19 -33.85
N ILE A 80 4.55 -12.49 -33.93
CA ILE A 80 3.64 -12.63 -35.08
C ILE A 80 4.36 -12.32 -36.40
N GLY A 81 5.21 -11.29 -36.46
CA GLY A 81 5.95 -10.94 -37.68
C GLY A 81 7.04 -11.95 -38.06
N THR A 82 7.83 -12.41 -37.10
CA THR A 82 9.01 -13.25 -37.38
C THR A 82 8.69 -14.74 -37.36
N VAL A 83 7.89 -15.18 -36.40
CA VAL A 83 7.59 -16.60 -36.19
C VAL A 83 6.61 -17.12 -37.22
N MET A 84 5.55 -16.38 -37.60
CA MET A 84 4.61 -16.86 -38.62
C MET A 84 5.30 -17.16 -39.96
N SER A 85 6.30 -16.34 -40.31
CA SER A 85 7.11 -16.52 -41.51
C SER A 85 8.00 -17.77 -41.44
N GLN A 86 8.56 -18.07 -40.26
CA GLN A 86 9.43 -19.25 -40.06
C GLN A 86 8.64 -20.54 -39.81
N LEU A 87 7.45 -20.46 -39.24
CA LEU A 87 6.57 -21.61 -38.99
C LEU A 87 6.07 -22.23 -40.30
N ALA A 88 5.90 -21.42 -41.34
CA ALA A 88 5.59 -21.89 -42.68
C ALA A 88 6.78 -22.63 -43.33
N ALA A 89 8.01 -22.34 -42.93
CA ALA A 89 9.22 -22.96 -43.45
C ALA A 89 9.60 -24.25 -42.71
N ASP A 90 9.45 -24.27 -41.37
CA ASP A 90 9.83 -25.41 -40.52
C ASP A 90 8.75 -25.74 -39.47
N PRO A 91 7.98 -26.83 -39.64
CA PRO A 91 6.92 -27.24 -38.71
C PRO A 91 7.43 -27.56 -37.29
N HIS A 92 8.71 -27.89 -37.14
CA HIS A 92 9.32 -28.24 -35.85
C HIS A 92 9.38 -27.05 -34.86
N LEU A 93 9.23 -25.81 -35.36
CA LEU A 93 9.20 -24.58 -34.57
C LEU A 93 7.89 -24.40 -33.78
N ILE A 94 6.85 -25.20 -34.00
CA ILE A 94 5.59 -25.10 -33.24
C ILE A 94 5.81 -25.20 -31.73
N PHE A 95 6.67 -26.12 -31.28
CA PHE A 95 6.89 -26.36 -29.85
C PHE A 95 7.45 -25.14 -29.09
N PRO A 96 8.58 -24.52 -29.51
CA PRO A 96 9.08 -23.32 -28.86
C PRO A 96 8.12 -22.13 -28.95
N VAL A 97 7.35 -22.03 -30.03
CA VAL A 97 6.38 -20.94 -30.24
C VAL A 97 5.23 -21.01 -29.25
N VAL A 98 4.68 -22.21 -29.04
CA VAL A 98 3.64 -22.43 -28.02
C VAL A 98 4.18 -22.11 -26.62
N MET A 99 5.44 -22.47 -26.31
CA MET A 99 6.05 -22.15 -25.02
C MET A 99 6.20 -20.62 -24.81
N ILE A 100 6.63 -19.89 -25.83
CA ILE A 100 6.73 -18.42 -25.79
C ILE A 100 5.34 -17.78 -25.66
N LEU A 101 4.34 -18.25 -26.41
CA LEU A 101 2.96 -17.78 -26.29
C LEU A 101 2.40 -17.98 -24.88
N MET A 102 2.62 -19.15 -24.30
CA MET A 102 2.18 -19.47 -22.93
C MET A 102 2.86 -18.56 -21.90
N THR A 103 4.18 -18.36 -22.00
CA THR A 103 4.91 -17.47 -21.09
C THR A 103 4.49 -16.00 -21.23
N ASN A 104 4.22 -15.54 -22.45
CA ASN A 104 3.69 -14.19 -22.70
C ASN A 104 2.29 -14.00 -22.07
N LEU A 105 1.41 -14.99 -22.22
CA LEU A 105 0.07 -14.98 -21.62
C LEU A 105 0.14 -14.95 -20.09
N ILE A 106 1.01 -15.77 -19.50
CA ILE A 106 1.26 -15.78 -18.05
C ILE A 106 1.80 -14.40 -17.59
N SER A 107 2.75 -13.83 -18.33
CA SER A 107 3.31 -12.51 -18.03
C SER A 107 2.25 -11.40 -18.03
N ILE A 108 1.36 -11.37 -19.03
CA ILE A 108 0.24 -10.42 -19.09
C ILE A 108 -0.71 -10.63 -17.90
N THR A 109 -0.99 -11.88 -17.55
CA THR A 109 -1.84 -12.22 -16.40
C THR A 109 -1.25 -11.67 -15.10
N TYR A 110 0.05 -11.86 -14.87
CA TYR A 110 0.75 -11.27 -13.72
C TYR A 110 0.78 -9.74 -13.76
N ALA A 111 0.88 -9.13 -14.94
CA ALA A 111 0.77 -7.68 -15.10
C ALA A 111 -0.58 -7.15 -14.59
N ILE A 112 -1.66 -7.83 -14.97
CA ILE A 112 -3.04 -7.49 -14.56
C ILE A 112 -3.25 -7.76 -13.07
N PHE A 113 -2.62 -8.78 -12.49
CA PHE A 113 -2.65 -8.94 -11.04
C PHE A 113 -1.84 -7.85 -10.32
N ALA A 114 -0.73 -7.39 -10.90
CA ALA A 114 0.07 -6.31 -10.34
C ALA A 114 -0.60 -4.93 -10.43
N THR A 115 -1.56 -4.72 -11.34
CA THR A 115 -2.38 -3.48 -11.36
C THR A 115 -3.38 -3.43 -10.23
N ARG A 116 -3.73 -4.55 -9.59
CA ARG A 116 -4.63 -4.51 -8.44
C ARG A 116 -3.90 -3.81 -7.29
N PRO A 117 -4.40 -2.65 -6.83
CA PRO A 117 -3.83 -2.00 -5.66
C PRO A 117 -4.00 -2.91 -4.44
N GLU A 118 -2.98 -2.94 -3.59
CA GLU A 118 -3.02 -3.71 -2.35
C GLU A 118 -4.15 -3.17 -1.46
N LEU A 119 -5.11 -4.05 -1.14
CA LEU A 119 -6.35 -3.69 -0.46
C LEU A 119 -6.16 -3.36 1.02
N VAL A 120 -5.00 -3.64 1.62
CA VAL A 120 -4.76 -3.46 3.06
C VAL A 120 -3.32 -3.01 3.26
N HIS A 121 -3.09 -2.00 4.11
CA HIS A 121 -1.75 -1.53 4.47
C HIS A 121 -1.51 -1.80 5.96
N GLY A 122 -0.68 -2.81 6.27
CA GLY A 122 -0.33 -3.19 7.64
C GLY A 122 -1.02 -4.45 8.16
N ASP A 123 -0.80 -4.76 9.43
CA ASP A 123 -1.39 -5.90 10.14
C ASP A 123 -2.81 -5.55 10.60
N LYS A 124 -3.76 -6.50 10.58
CA LYS A 124 -5.19 -6.24 10.88
C LYS A 124 -5.42 -5.60 12.27
N GLY A 125 -4.45 -5.74 13.18
CA GLY A 125 -4.48 -5.14 14.52
C GLY A 125 -4.09 -3.67 14.59
N THR A 126 -3.31 -3.15 13.63
CA THR A 126 -2.97 -1.73 13.54
C THR A 126 -3.90 -1.05 12.55
N ARG A 127 -5.13 -0.78 13.02
CA ARG A 127 -6.20 -0.07 12.29
C ARG A 127 -5.75 1.35 11.93
N ASN A 128 -4.91 1.48 10.91
CA ASN A 128 -4.59 2.76 10.32
C ASN A 128 -5.82 3.21 9.51
N LEU A 129 -6.77 3.84 10.19
CA LEU A 129 -8.01 4.39 9.63
C LEU A 129 -7.76 5.46 8.55
N MET A 130 -6.51 5.91 8.40
CA MET A 130 -6.14 6.84 7.34
C MET A 130 -5.98 6.11 5.99
N PHE A 131 -5.75 4.80 5.97
CA PHE A 131 -5.65 4.04 4.73
C PHE A 131 -7.02 3.52 4.28
N TYR A 132 -7.46 3.93 3.07
CA TYR A 132 -8.76 3.52 2.50
C TYR A 132 -9.00 2.01 2.58
N GLY A 133 -7.98 1.22 2.29
CA GLY A 133 -8.05 -0.23 2.33
C GLY A 133 -8.35 -0.84 3.70
N ASN A 134 -8.04 -0.13 4.80
CA ASN A 134 -8.21 -0.63 6.16
C ASN A 134 -9.59 -0.31 6.76
N PHE A 135 -10.34 0.65 6.20
CA PHE A 135 -11.67 1.03 6.67
C PHE A 135 -12.80 0.76 5.67
N GLN A 136 -12.49 0.39 4.41
CA GLN A 136 -13.50 0.11 3.39
C GLN A 136 -14.51 -1.00 3.79
N ASP A 137 -14.08 -1.94 4.64
CA ASP A 137 -14.89 -3.06 5.12
C ASP A 137 -15.48 -2.82 6.53
N MET A 138 -15.22 -1.66 7.14
CA MET A 138 -15.73 -1.34 8.49
C MET A 138 -17.18 -0.86 8.44
N GLU A 139 -17.98 -1.31 9.41
CA GLU A 139 -19.35 -0.84 9.59
C GLU A 139 -19.36 0.61 10.11
N GLU A 140 -20.33 1.42 9.70
CA GLU A 140 -20.38 2.86 10.03
C GLU A 140 -20.28 3.12 11.54
N ALA A 141 -20.96 2.30 12.33
CA ALA A 141 -20.91 2.37 13.79
C ALA A 141 -19.50 2.15 14.36
N GLU A 142 -18.74 1.22 13.77
CA GLU A 142 -17.37 0.90 14.19
C GLU A 142 -16.38 1.98 13.75
N TYR A 143 -16.61 2.61 12.60
CA TYR A 143 -15.81 3.73 12.12
C TYR A 143 -15.96 4.96 13.03
N VAL A 144 -17.20 5.33 13.38
CA VAL A 144 -17.48 6.48 14.23
C VAL A 144 -16.92 6.28 15.65
N ASP A 145 -17.07 5.09 16.23
CA ASP A 145 -16.52 4.75 17.55
C ASP A 145 -14.99 4.82 17.56
N SER A 146 -14.33 4.43 16.47
CA SER A 146 -12.87 4.45 16.37
C SER A 146 -12.25 5.84 16.17
N ILE A 147 -13.05 6.84 15.80
CA ILE A 147 -12.62 8.23 15.58
C ILE A 147 -12.91 9.13 16.79
N THR A 148 -13.92 8.77 17.59
CA THR A 148 -14.43 9.57 18.73
C THR A 148 -13.69 9.24 20.02
#